data_AF-A0A357MKT3-F1
#
_entry.id   AF-A0A357MKT3-F1
#
_cell.length_a   1.000
_cell.length_b   1.000
_cell.length_c   1.000
_cell.angle_alpha   90.00
_cell.angle_beta   90.00
_cell.angle_gamma   90.00
#
_symmetry.space_group_name_H-M   'P 1'
#
loop_
_entity.id
_entity.type
_entity.pdbx_description
1 polymer ?
#
loop_
_entity_poly.entity_id
_entity_poly.type
_entity_poly.pdbx_seq_one_letter_code
_entity_poly.pdbx_strand_id
1 'polypeptide(L)' 'PDTALAEAAGLEVLNGIRTDALGRTSDPSIWAAGDCACFPHD' A
#
# COMPACT_ATOMS: atom_id res chain seq x y z
N PRO A 1 -1.45 -10.33 3.41
CA PRO A 1 -0.73 -9.47 2.44
C PRO A 1 0.70 -9.99 2.21
N ASP A 2 1.15 -10.06 0.96
CA ASP A 2 2.57 -10.25 0.63
C ASP A 2 3.17 -8.88 0.32
N THR A 3 4.01 -8.35 1.22
CA THR A 3 4.52 -6.96 1.18
C THR A 3 5.99 -6.87 0.82
N ALA A 4 6.68 -8.00 0.64
CA ALA A 4 8.14 -8.00 0.45
C ALA A 4 8.60 -7.16 -0.75
N LEU A 5 7.85 -7.20 -1.86
CA LEU A 5 8.13 -6.37 -3.04
C LEU A 5 7.92 -4.88 -2.75
N ALA A 6 6.85 -4.53 -2.01
CA ALA A 6 6.53 -3.15 -1.68
C ALA A 6 7.58 -2.55 -0.73
N GLU A 7 8.03 -3.33 0.27
CA GLU A 7 9.11 -2.94 1.19
C GLU A 7 10.43 -2.75 0.44
N ALA A 8 10.79 -3.66 -0.47
CA ALA A 8 11.98 -3.54 -1.31
C ALA A 8 11.93 -2.31 -2.24
N ALA A 9 10.74 -1.91 -2.68
CA ALA A 9 10.51 -0.69 -3.45
C ALA A 9 10.47 0.59 -2.58
N GLY A 10 10.59 0.48 -1.25
CA GLY A 10 10.56 1.61 -0.33
C GLY A 10 9.16 2.19 -0.09
N LEU A 11 8.10 1.41 -0.36
CA LEU A 11 6.74 1.82 -0.08
C LEU A 11 6.42 1.70 1.41
N GLU A 12 5.54 2.58 1.90
CA GLU A 12 5.04 2.49 3.26
C GLU A 12 4.09 1.29 3.41
N VAL A 13 4.31 0.48 4.45
CA VAL A 13 3.55 -0.75 4.72
C VAL A 13 3.02 -0.73 6.15
N LEU A 14 1.75 -1.09 6.31
CA LEU A 14 1.03 -1.17 7.58
C LEU A 14 0.02 -2.32 7.52
N ASN A 15 0.43 -3.56 7.81
CA ASN A 15 -0.42 -4.76 7.64
C ASN A 15 -1.01 -4.87 6.21
N GLY A 16 -0.23 -4.47 5.21
CA GLY A 16 -0.63 -4.24 3.81
C GLY A 16 0.07 -3.00 3.26
N ILE A 17 0.11 -2.81 1.94
CA ILE A 17 0.66 -1.61 1.31
C ILE A 17 -0.22 -0.44 1.73
N ARG A 18 0.34 0.53 2.47
CA ARG A 18 -0.45 1.67 2.95
C ARG A 18 -0.90 2.50 1.75
N THR A 19 -2.20 2.72 1.66
CA THR A 19 -2.79 3.55 0.63
C THR A 19 -3.61 4.68 1.22
N ASP A 20 -3.90 5.69 0.42
CA ASP A 20 -5.01 6.59 0.69
C ASP A 20 -6.37 5.92 0.36
N ALA A 21 -7.46 6.65 0.56
CA ALA A 21 -8.83 6.17 0.29
C ALA A 21 -9.09 5.83 -1.19
N LEU A 22 -8.20 6.22 -2.11
CA LEU A 22 -8.29 5.95 -3.54
C LEU A 22 -7.26 4.91 -4.01
N GLY A 23 -6.52 4.28 -3.09
CA GLY A 23 -5.55 3.24 -3.39
C GLY A 23 -4.15 3.74 -3.81
N ARG A 24 -3.87 5.05 -3.71
CA ARG A 24 -2.53 5.60 -4.00
C ARG A 24 -1.56 5.28 -2.87
N THR A 25 -0.37 4.81 -3.20
CA THR A 25 0.68 4.51 -2.22
C THR A 25 1.52 5.75 -1.89
N SER A 26 2.60 5.56 -1.12
CA SER A 26 3.60 6.62 -0.86
C SER A 26 4.38 7.05 -2.11
N ASP A 27 4.47 6.20 -3.13
CA ASP A 27 4.96 6.59 -4.45
C ASP A 27 3.77 7.05 -5.32
N PRO A 28 3.77 8.30 -5.84
CA PRO A 28 2.68 8.84 -6.65
C PRO A 28 2.40 8.09 -7.96
N SER A 29 3.32 7.23 -8.39
CA SER A 29 3.22 6.41 -9.60
C SER A 29 2.76 4.97 -9.34
N ILE A 30 2.53 4.60 -8.07
CA ILE A 30 2.18 3.23 -7.67
C ILE A 30 0.86 3.21 -6.90
N TRP A 31 0.01 2.24 -7.24
CA TRP A 31 -1.27 1.96 -6.60
C TRP A 31 -1.30 0.53 -6.07
N ALA A 32 -2.11 0.30 -5.04
CA ALA A 32 -2.44 -1.03 -4.53
C ALA A 32 -3.96 -1.19 -4.41
N ALA A 33 -4.45 -2.41 -4.57
CA ALA A 33 -5.87 -2.74 -4.50
C ALA A 33 -6.09 -4.17 -4.01
N GLY A 34 -7.26 -4.43 -3.42
CA GLY A 34 -7.60 -5.73 -2.83
C GLY A 34 -6.90 -5.98 -1.50
N ASP A 35 -6.77 -7.26 -1.12
CA ASP A 35 -6.28 -7.70 0.20
C ASP A 35 -4.81 -7.31 0.50
N CYS A 36 -4.07 -6.86 -0.52
CA CYS A 36 -2.72 -6.34 -0.32
C CYS A 36 -2.70 -4.86 0.09
N ALA A 37 -3.79 -4.11 -0.08
CA ALA A 37 -3.88 -2.69 0.26
C ALA A 37 -4.42 -2.47 1.68
N CYS A 38 -3.75 -1.61 2.44
CA CYS A 38 -4.22 -1.10 3.72
C CYS A 38 -4.81 0.30 3.50
N PHE A 39 -6.14 0.36 3.38
CA PHE A 39 -6.88 1.61 3.29
C PHE A 39 -7.02 2.27 4.66
N PRO A 40 -7.24 3.60 4.71
CA PRO A 40 -7.65 4.25 5.94
C PRO A 40 -8.98 3.65 6.44
N HIS A 41 -9.02 3.30 7.71
CA HIS A 41 -10.24 2.93 8.42
C HIS A 41 -10.48 4.01 9.48
N ASP A 42 -11.65 4.66 9.42
CA ASP A 42 -12.11 5.59 10.47
C ASP A 42 -12.39 4.85 11.79
#